data_AF-A0A8H5ZZL2-F1
#
_entry.id   AF-A0A8H5ZZL2-F1
#
_cell.length_a   1.000
_cell.length_b   1.000
_cell.length_c   1.000
_cell.angle_alpha   90.00
_cell.angle_beta   90.00
_cell.angle_gamma   90.00
#
_symmetry.space_group_name_H-M   'P 1'
#
loop_
_entity.id
_entity.type
_entity.pdbx_description
1 polymer ?
#
loop_
_entity_poly.entity_id
_entity_poly.type
_entity_poly.pdbx_seq_one_letter_code
_entity_poly.pdbx_strand_id
1 'polypeptide(L)'
;MPSGTTATTRSDIETLFDNLPEPIDLEIDSTNENLYWTNRGEFTFGNSVNRGYVGSENKKVAALQFTILTRHLHEAIGLRLDMVNKHIYFVDMGGSLYRSNLAGKNKTVIYSGRATFTRLALAHIN
;
A
#
# COMPACT_ATOMS: atom_id res chain seq x y z
N MET A 1 0.62 24.99 -4.33
CA MET A 1 -0.35 25.57 -3.37
C MET A 1 -1.24 26.52 -4.14
N PRO A 2 -2.57 26.43 -4.03
CA PRO A 2 -3.48 27.40 -4.63
C PRO A 2 -3.12 28.83 -4.21
N SER A 3 -3.29 29.78 -5.11
CA SER A 3 -2.95 31.18 -4.85
C SER A 3 -3.69 31.69 -3.60
N GLY A 4 -2.97 32.35 -2.70
CA GLY A 4 -3.54 32.94 -1.48
C GLY A 4 -3.80 31.96 -0.32
N THR A 5 -3.44 30.69 -0.44
CA THR A 5 -3.62 29.67 0.62
C THR A 5 -2.30 29.28 1.30
N THR A 6 -2.38 28.85 2.57
CA THR A 6 -1.26 28.25 3.31
C THR A 6 -1.41 26.73 3.34
N ALA A 7 -0.40 26.02 3.86
CA ALA A 7 -0.47 24.58 4.06
C ALA A 7 -1.74 24.12 4.82
N THR A 8 -2.23 24.93 5.76
CA THR A 8 -3.39 24.62 6.60
C THR A 8 -4.73 25.14 6.06
N THR A 9 -4.74 26.05 5.09
CA THR A 9 -5.97 26.66 4.57
C THR A 9 -6.31 26.28 3.12
N ARG A 10 -5.47 25.45 2.48
CA ARG A 10 -5.72 24.96 1.12
C ARG A 10 -6.94 24.04 1.05
N SER A 11 -7.76 24.18 0.01
CA SER A 11 -8.97 23.36 -0.22
C SER A 11 -8.84 22.39 -1.40
N ASP A 12 -7.67 22.33 -2.04
CA ASP A 12 -7.34 21.44 -3.16
C ASP A 12 -6.79 20.08 -2.70
N ILE A 13 -7.01 19.72 -1.44
CA ILE A 13 -6.65 18.41 -0.87
C ILE A 13 -7.88 17.80 -0.22
N GLU A 14 -7.97 16.48 -0.28
CA GLU A 14 -8.97 15.70 0.43
C GLU A 14 -8.30 14.53 1.14
N THR A 15 -8.80 14.19 2.33
CA THR A 15 -8.38 12.99 3.04
C THR A 15 -9.17 11.81 2.48
N LEU A 16 -8.47 10.86 1.86
CA LEU A 16 -9.08 9.65 1.29
C LEU A 16 -9.29 8.55 2.34
N PHE A 17 -8.31 8.38 3.23
CA PHE A 17 -8.34 7.39 4.31
C PHE A 17 -7.77 8.03 5.58
N ASP A 18 -8.46 7.88 6.71
CA ASP A 18 -8.03 8.35 8.02
C ASP A 18 -7.93 7.18 9.02
N ASN A 19 -7.40 7.45 10.21
CA ASN A 19 -7.28 6.48 11.30
C ASN A 19 -6.59 5.15 10.90
N LEU A 20 -5.67 5.22 9.92
CA LEU A 20 -4.83 4.09 9.54
C LEU A 20 -3.77 3.83 10.64
N PRO A 21 -3.30 2.58 10.82
CA PRO A 21 -2.32 2.23 11.84
C PRO A 21 -1.02 3.07 11.73
N GLU A 22 -0.19 2.78 10.72
CA GLU A 22 1.04 3.52 10.42
C GLU A 22 1.39 3.27 8.94
N PRO A 23 0.80 4.01 7.99
CA PRO A 23 1.07 3.82 6.57
C PRO A 23 2.50 4.30 6.21
N ILE A 24 3.28 3.46 5.48
CA ILE A 24 4.72 3.73 5.23
C ILE A 24 5.07 3.91 3.75
N ASP A 25 4.68 2.98 2.88
CA ASP A 25 4.91 3.06 1.43
C ASP A 25 3.57 2.88 0.71
N LEU A 26 3.45 3.45 -0.48
CA LEU A 26 2.25 3.39 -1.30
C LEU A 26 2.61 3.22 -2.79
N GLU A 27 1.68 2.61 -3.53
CA GLU A 27 1.73 2.45 -4.98
C GLU A 27 0.34 2.69 -5.56
N ILE A 28 0.28 3.24 -6.78
CA ILE A 28 -0.98 3.54 -7.46
C ILE A 28 -1.14 2.63 -8.68
N ASP A 29 -2.31 1.99 -8.77
CA ASP A 29 -2.80 1.39 -10.00
C ASP A 29 -3.75 2.38 -10.66
N SER A 30 -3.21 3.22 -11.55
CA SER A 30 -3.99 4.27 -12.23
C SER A 30 -5.03 3.71 -13.18
N THR A 31 -4.83 2.49 -13.69
CA THR A 31 -5.77 1.86 -14.65
C THR A 31 -7.06 1.45 -13.97
N ASN A 32 -6.96 0.90 -12.75
CA ASN A 32 -8.13 0.48 -11.97
C ASN A 32 -8.47 1.45 -10.83
N GLU A 33 -7.82 2.61 -10.79
CA GLU A 33 -8.00 3.67 -9.79
C GLU A 33 -7.91 3.17 -8.35
N ASN A 34 -6.93 2.30 -8.07
CA ASN A 34 -6.70 1.74 -6.74
C ASN A 34 -5.39 2.25 -6.16
N LEU A 35 -5.43 2.66 -4.90
CA LEU A 35 -4.26 2.92 -4.07
C LEU A 35 -3.94 1.67 -3.24
N TYR A 36 -2.67 1.27 -3.25
CA TYR A 36 -2.13 0.19 -2.43
C TYR A 36 -1.13 0.76 -1.44
N TRP A 37 -1.07 0.23 -0.22
CA TRP A 37 -0.11 0.70 0.78
C TRP A 37 0.23 -0.38 1.82
N THR A 38 1.35 -0.18 2.51
CA THR A 38 1.74 -0.95 3.70
C THR A 38 1.38 -0.20 4.98
N ASN A 39 0.83 -0.90 5.97
CA ASN A 39 0.72 -0.40 7.34
C ASN A 39 1.68 -1.16 8.26
N ARG A 40 2.38 -0.44 9.14
CA ARG A 40 3.13 -0.98 10.28
C ARG A 40 2.29 -1.13 11.53
N GLY A 41 2.92 -1.68 12.58
CA GLY A 41 2.32 -1.93 13.88
C GLY A 41 1.38 -3.14 13.90
N GLU A 42 1.24 -3.82 15.03
CA GLU A 42 0.42 -5.04 15.12
C GLU A 42 -1.09 -4.74 15.23
N PHE A 43 -1.49 -3.76 16.04
CA PHE A 43 -2.88 -3.61 16.48
C PHE A 43 -3.57 -2.37 15.88
N THR A 44 -4.80 -2.44 15.34
CA THR A 44 -5.68 -3.61 15.08
C THR A 44 -5.52 -4.19 13.67
N PHE A 45 -5.02 -3.38 12.72
CA PHE A 45 -5.01 -3.64 11.27
C PHE A 45 -3.66 -3.42 10.59
N GLY A 46 -2.59 -3.25 11.36
CA GLY A 46 -1.27 -3.05 10.81
C GLY A 46 -0.57 -4.36 10.44
N ASN A 47 0.73 -4.28 10.16
CA ASN A 47 1.55 -5.33 9.57
C ASN A 47 0.88 -5.95 8.36
N SER A 48 0.42 -5.07 7.46
CA SER A 48 -0.52 -5.39 6.39
C SER A 48 -0.18 -4.71 5.07
N VAL A 49 -0.63 -5.34 3.97
CA VAL A 49 -0.76 -4.69 2.66
C VAL A 49 -2.24 -4.48 2.39
N ASN A 50 -2.59 -3.30 1.93
CA ASN A 50 -3.96 -2.81 1.84
C ASN A 50 -4.25 -2.28 0.44
N ARG A 51 -5.52 -2.19 0.10
CA ARG A 51 -6.01 -1.57 -1.14
C ARG A 51 -7.29 -0.79 -0.91
N GLY A 52 -7.37 0.41 -1.48
CA GLY A 52 -8.58 1.23 -1.50
C GLY A 52 -8.81 1.83 -2.87
N TYR A 53 -10.08 1.90 -3.28
CA TYR A 53 -10.48 2.59 -4.50
C TYR A 53 -10.45 4.10 -4.28
N VAL A 54 -9.88 4.86 -5.22
CA VAL A 54 -9.69 6.31 -5.15
C VAL A 54 -10.22 7.05 -6.38
N GLY A 55 -10.99 6.37 -7.23
CA GLY A 55 -11.57 6.95 -8.43
C GLY A 55 -12.76 7.88 -8.16
N SER A 56 -13.05 8.72 -9.17
CA SER A 56 -13.94 9.87 -9.02
C SER A 56 -15.44 9.55 -9.04
N GLU A 57 -15.83 8.35 -9.47
CA GLU A 57 -17.23 7.98 -9.71
C GLU A 57 -18.04 7.69 -8.43
N ASN A 58 -17.38 7.49 -7.28
CA ASN A 58 -18.04 7.08 -6.02
C ASN A 58 -17.87 8.10 -4.87
N LYS A 59 -18.15 9.39 -5.12
CA LYS A 59 -18.15 10.48 -4.10
C LYS A 59 -19.16 10.32 -2.95
N LYS A 60 -19.87 9.19 -2.84
CA LYS A 60 -20.85 8.92 -1.78
C LYS A 60 -20.78 7.48 -1.30
N VAL A 61 -19.71 7.11 -0.58
CA VAL A 61 -19.83 6.00 0.36
C VAL A 61 -19.29 6.47 1.70
N ALA A 62 -20.22 6.88 2.56
CA ALA A 62 -19.99 6.88 3.98
C ALA A 62 -19.44 5.48 4.36
N ALA A 63 -18.19 5.44 4.82
CA ALA A 63 -17.34 4.26 5.05
C ALA A 63 -16.67 3.64 3.80
N LEU A 64 -15.71 4.35 3.20
CA LEU A 64 -14.66 3.74 2.36
C LEU A 64 -13.75 2.86 3.24
N GLN A 65 -14.21 1.65 3.55
CA GLN A 65 -13.39 0.62 4.19
C GLN A 65 -12.48 0.02 3.12
N PHE A 66 -11.19 0.34 3.20
CA PHE A 66 -10.17 -0.33 2.40
C PHE A 66 -10.12 -1.83 2.71
N THR A 67 -9.60 -2.60 1.78
CA THR A 67 -9.42 -4.04 1.94
C THR A 67 -8.01 -4.35 2.43
N ILE A 68 -7.90 -5.10 3.51
CA ILE A 68 -6.63 -5.72 3.91
C ILE A 68 -6.40 -6.94 3.00
N LEU A 69 -5.39 -6.86 2.14
CA LEU A 69 -5.05 -7.93 1.19
C LEU A 69 -4.26 -9.04 1.86
N THR A 70 -3.31 -8.70 2.73
CA THR A 70 -2.54 -9.66 3.51
C THR A 70 -2.01 -9.04 4.80
N ARG A 71 -1.65 -9.89 5.77
CA ARG A 71 -1.18 -9.52 7.11
C ARG A 71 0.03 -10.35 7.55
N HIS A 72 0.43 -10.21 8.81
CA HIS A 72 1.51 -11.00 9.44
C HIS A 72 2.87 -10.71 8.80
N LEU A 73 3.17 -9.43 8.68
CA LEU A 73 4.49 -8.91 8.33
C LEU A 73 5.21 -8.48 9.61
N HIS A 74 6.54 -8.37 9.56
CA HIS A 74 7.35 -7.90 10.69
C HIS A 74 7.79 -6.46 10.42
N GLU A 75 6.88 -5.50 10.63
CA GLU A 75 7.02 -4.09 10.26
C GLU A 75 7.08 -3.89 8.74
N ALA A 76 5.91 -3.91 8.11
CA ALA A 76 5.76 -3.69 6.66
C ALA A 76 6.38 -2.34 6.23
N ILE A 77 7.19 -2.33 5.17
CA ILE A 77 7.98 -1.12 4.82
C ILE A 77 8.01 -0.77 3.34
N GLY A 78 7.79 -1.74 2.45
CA GLY A 78 7.81 -1.46 1.02
C GLY A 78 6.88 -2.37 0.24
N LEU A 79 6.32 -1.85 -0.84
CA LEU A 79 5.51 -2.61 -1.79
C LEU A 79 5.84 -2.23 -3.24
N ARG A 80 5.66 -3.15 -4.18
CA ARG A 80 5.69 -2.90 -5.62
C ARG A 80 4.61 -3.71 -6.32
N LEU A 81 3.88 -3.03 -7.21
CA LEU A 81 2.87 -3.65 -8.06
C LEU A 81 3.51 -4.11 -9.36
N ASP A 82 3.31 -5.38 -9.69
CA ASP A 82 3.58 -5.93 -11.02
C ASP A 82 2.25 -6.16 -11.72
N MET A 83 1.80 -5.13 -12.44
CA MET A 83 0.52 -5.17 -13.15
C MET A 83 0.59 -6.04 -14.41
N VAL A 84 1.79 -6.34 -14.92
CA VAL A 84 2.00 -7.20 -16.10
C VAL A 84 1.82 -8.65 -15.69
N ASN A 85 2.54 -9.11 -14.66
CA ASN A 85 2.49 -10.49 -14.18
C ASN A 85 1.44 -10.72 -13.08
N LYS A 86 0.65 -9.71 -12.73
CA LYS A 86 -0.46 -9.76 -11.76
C LYS A 86 -0.01 -10.15 -10.35
N HIS A 87 1.09 -9.55 -9.89
CA HIS A 87 1.67 -9.78 -8.58
C HIS A 87 1.82 -8.52 -7.74
N ILE A 88 1.85 -8.72 -6.43
CA ILE A 88 2.27 -7.72 -5.45
C ILE A 88 3.52 -8.27 -4.79
N TYR A 89 4.59 -7.48 -4.80
CA TYR A 89 5.80 -7.74 -4.05
C TYR A 89 5.83 -6.82 -2.84
N PHE A 90 6.21 -7.32 -1.68
CA PHE A 90 6.29 -6.50 -0.47
C PHE A 90 7.37 -7.01 0.47
N VAL A 91 7.92 -6.11 1.26
CA VAL A 91 9.00 -6.37 2.21
C VAL A 91 8.64 -5.87 3.59
N ASP A 92 9.29 -6.45 4.58
CA ASP A 92 9.22 -6.01 5.97
C ASP A 92 10.62 -5.81 6.57
N MET A 93 10.66 -5.19 7.75
CA MET A 93 11.94 -4.94 8.43
C MET A 93 12.56 -6.19 9.04
N GLY A 94 11.79 -7.29 9.14
CA GLY A 94 12.26 -8.62 9.47
C GLY A 94 13.15 -9.26 8.39
N GLY A 95 13.31 -8.61 7.23
CA GLY A 95 14.23 -9.03 6.19
C GLY A 95 13.65 -10.07 5.24
N SER A 96 12.33 -10.14 5.14
CA SER A 96 11.65 -11.02 4.21
C SER A 96 11.06 -10.26 3.02
N LEU A 97 11.19 -10.87 1.85
CA LEU A 97 10.52 -10.45 0.61
C LEU A 97 9.45 -11.48 0.29
N TYR A 98 8.26 -10.96 0.05
CA TYR A 98 7.05 -11.74 -0.20
C TYR A 98 6.49 -11.42 -1.58
N ARG A 99 5.72 -12.37 -2.09
CA ARG A 99 4.88 -12.21 -3.29
C ARG A 99 3.49 -12.76 -3.04
N SER A 100 2.47 -12.05 -3.48
CA SER A 100 1.08 -12.53 -3.60
C SER A 100 0.53 -12.19 -4.99
N ASN A 101 -0.68 -12.65 -5.31
CA ASN A 101 -1.43 -12.12 -6.45
C ASN A 101 -2.08 -10.76 -6.13
N LEU A 102 -2.65 -10.07 -7.13
CA LEU A 102 -3.30 -8.76 -6.93
C LEU A 102 -4.49 -8.77 -5.94
N ALA A 103 -5.02 -9.94 -5.58
CA ALA A 103 -6.05 -10.12 -4.57
C ALA A 103 -5.50 -10.43 -3.16
N GLY A 104 -4.18 -10.38 -2.97
CA GLY A 104 -3.50 -10.68 -1.71
C GLY A 104 -3.41 -12.18 -1.36
N LYS A 105 -3.87 -13.06 -2.26
CA LYS A 105 -3.86 -14.51 -2.06
C LYS A 105 -2.56 -15.12 -2.56
N ASN A 106 -2.33 -16.38 -2.17
CA ASN A 106 -1.12 -17.13 -2.53
C ASN A 106 0.16 -16.40 -2.10
N LYS A 107 0.14 -15.81 -0.90
CA LYS A 107 1.32 -15.18 -0.31
C LYS A 107 2.41 -16.24 -0.12
N THR A 108 3.59 -15.96 -0.66
CA THR A 108 4.77 -16.80 -0.60
C THR A 108 5.96 -15.95 -0.16
N VAL A 109 6.85 -16.54 0.65
CA VAL A 109 8.16 -15.96 0.95
C VAL A 109 9.08 -16.35 -0.20
N ILE A 110 9.61 -15.36 -0.91
CA ILE A 110 10.54 -15.56 -2.04
C ILE A 110 11.99 -15.35 -1.60
N TYR A 111 12.21 -14.58 -0.53
CA TYR A 111 13.50 -14.48 0.13
C TYR A 111 13.31 -14.20 1.62
N SER A 112 14.18 -14.76 2.45
CA SER A 112 14.26 -14.47 3.88
C SER A 112 15.73 -14.34 4.27
N GLY A 113 16.11 -13.14 4.69
CA GLY A 113 17.47 -12.79 5.09
C GLY A 113 17.54 -12.31 6.53
N ARG A 114 18.74 -11.89 6.95
CA ARG A 114 19.00 -11.34 8.29
C ARG A 114 19.15 -9.82 8.31
N ALA A 115 18.93 -9.15 7.17
CA ALA A 115 19.08 -7.71 7.03
C ALA A 115 17.72 -7.05 6.76
N THR A 116 17.57 -5.81 7.20
CA THR A 116 16.35 -5.02 6.99
C THR A 116 16.29 -4.45 5.57
N PHE A 117 15.15 -4.59 4.91
CA PHE A 117 14.86 -3.88 3.67
C PHE A 117 14.24 -2.52 3.98
N THR A 118 14.50 -1.52 3.13
CA THR A 118 13.87 -0.20 3.23
C THR A 118 12.90 0.09 2.10
N ARG A 119 13.11 -0.51 0.92
CA ARG A 119 12.26 -0.36 -0.26
C ARG A 119 12.53 -1.50 -1.26
N LEU A 120 11.65 -1.63 -2.25
CA LEU A 120 11.85 -2.50 -3.40
C LEU A 120 11.73 -1.70 -4.72
N ALA A 121 12.35 -2.18 -5.79
CA ALA A 121 12.12 -1.71 -7.14
C ALA A 121 11.89 -2.92 -8.05
N LEU A 122 11.10 -2.73 -9.11
CA LEU A 122 10.80 -3.76 -10.11
C LEU A 122 11.29 -3.28 -11.47
N ALA A 123 11.99 -4.13 -12.19
CA ALA A 123 12.43 -3.87 -13.56
C ALA A 123 11.92 -5.00 -14.46
N HIS A 124 11.32 -4.64 -15.59
CA HIS A 124 11.00 -5.60 -16.63
C HIS A 124 12.17 -5.60 -17.62
N ILE A 125 12.78 -6.76 -17.81
CA ILE A 125 13.84 -6.95 -18.80
C ILE A 125 13.19 -7.57 -20.02
N ASN A 126 13.31 -6.88 -21.16
CA ASN A 126 12.84 -7.35 -22.46
C ASN A 126 13.77 -8.39 -23.07
#